data_AF-A0A6P3S6G4-F1
#
_entry.id   AF-A0A6P3S6G4-F1
#
_cell.length_a   1.000
_cell.length_b   1.000
_cell.length_c   1.000
_cell.angle_alpha   90.00
_cell.angle_beta   90.00
_cell.angle_gamma   90.00
#
_symmetry.space_group_name_H-M   'P 1'
#
loop_
_entity.id
_entity.type
_entity.pdbx_description
1 polymer ?
#
loop_
_entity_poly.entity_id
_entity_poly.type
_entity_poly.pdbx_seq_one_letter_code
_entity_poly.pdbx_strand_id
1 'polypeptide(L)'
;MFGYHGHGPSPFLRITLALPRLVAPARRLLEQGVRVVGLGTPSFAPYEANVDFEIRFMVDADIVGCNWLELPAGKYVLRPEGKTTLCQLEVDVLWSDVVSHPPEGQWQRIAPLRVLSFDIECAGRKGIFPEPEQDPVIQICSLGLRWGEQEPFLRLALTLRSCAPILGAQVQSYEREEELLQVAVVPWSPRSTAPRPGLHTPGAGPISGLSPAWSPDPETRVPGLSQLPPR
;
A
#
# COMPACT_ATOMS: atom_id res chain seq x y z
N MET A 1 -12.11 -28.03 15.92
CA MET A 1 -12.35 -28.57 17.27
C MET A 1 -13.70 -29.31 17.23
N PHE A 2 -13.72 -30.63 17.00
CA PHE A 2 -14.96 -31.40 16.74
C PHE A 2 -15.31 -32.32 17.91
N GLY A 3 -16.41 -32.01 18.60
CA GLY A 3 -16.92 -32.80 19.73
C GLY A 3 -16.17 -32.57 21.04
N TYR A 4 -16.84 -32.83 22.15
CA TYR A 4 -16.25 -32.83 23.49
C TYR A 4 -15.85 -34.25 23.86
N HIS A 5 -14.55 -34.47 24.07
CA HIS A 5 -13.97 -35.80 24.41
C HIS A 5 -13.33 -35.81 25.81
N GLY A 6 -13.59 -34.77 26.61
CA GLY A 6 -12.97 -34.55 27.92
C GLY A 6 -12.00 -33.38 27.95
N HIS A 7 -11.32 -33.19 29.09
CA HIS A 7 -10.39 -32.10 29.34
C HIS A 7 -8.92 -32.41 28.99
N GLY A 8 -8.61 -33.67 28.67
CA GLY A 8 -7.24 -34.11 28.38
C GLY A 8 -6.79 -33.69 26.97
N PRO A 9 -5.54 -33.19 26.80
CA PRO A 9 -4.99 -32.93 25.48
C PRO A 9 -4.63 -34.22 24.75
N SER A 10 -4.62 -34.18 23.41
CA SER A 10 -4.13 -35.26 22.55
C SER A 10 -2.79 -34.88 21.92
N PRO A 11 -1.88 -35.83 21.67
CA PRO A 11 -0.62 -35.55 20.97
C PRO A 11 -0.87 -35.25 19.48
N PHE A 12 -0.21 -34.21 18.96
CA PHE A 12 -0.22 -33.82 17.54
C PHE A 12 1.19 -33.64 17.00
N LEU A 13 1.37 -33.90 15.71
CA LEU A 13 2.63 -33.61 14.99
C LEU A 13 2.50 -32.28 14.25
N ARG A 14 3.43 -31.36 14.52
CA ARG A 14 3.59 -30.12 13.73
C ARG A 14 4.55 -30.40 12.58
N ILE A 15 4.06 -30.24 11.35
CA ILE A 15 4.87 -30.37 10.13
C ILE A 15 5.10 -28.97 9.56
N THR A 16 6.35 -28.53 9.52
CA THR A 16 6.73 -27.24 8.93
C THR A 16 7.17 -27.43 7.48
N LEU A 17 6.76 -26.53 6.60
CA LEU A 17 7.10 -26.56 5.18
C LEU A 17 7.90 -25.30 4.81
N ALA A 18 8.78 -25.43 3.84
CA ALA A 18 9.64 -24.31 3.41
C ALA A 18 8.87 -23.21 2.67
N LEU A 19 7.76 -23.54 2.00
CA LEU A 19 7.00 -22.61 1.18
C LEU A 19 5.49 -22.78 1.41
N PRO A 20 4.70 -21.69 1.51
CA PRO A 20 3.24 -21.77 1.71
C PRO A 20 2.51 -22.63 0.68
N ARG A 21 2.90 -22.53 -0.60
CA ARG A 21 2.31 -23.32 -1.71
C ARG A 21 2.45 -24.84 -1.55
N LEU A 22 3.33 -25.31 -0.67
CA LEU A 22 3.52 -26.74 -0.40
C LEU A 22 2.49 -27.30 0.59
N VAL A 23 1.74 -26.46 1.30
CA VAL A 23 0.73 -26.91 2.29
C VAL A 23 -0.37 -27.74 1.63
N ALA A 24 -0.93 -27.27 0.51
CA ALA A 24 -1.99 -27.98 -0.21
C ALA A 24 -1.57 -29.38 -0.72
N PRO A 25 -0.44 -29.55 -1.44
CA PRO A 25 0.00 -30.88 -1.85
C PRO A 25 0.40 -31.77 -0.66
N ALA A 26 1.03 -31.23 0.38
CA ALA A 26 1.38 -32.00 1.58
C ALA A 26 0.12 -32.53 2.29
N ARG A 27 -0.92 -31.69 2.44
CA ARG A 27 -2.21 -32.09 2.99
C ARG A 27 -2.81 -33.25 2.21
N ARG A 28 -2.90 -33.14 0.88
CA ARG A 28 -3.44 -34.21 0.03
C ARG A 28 -2.70 -35.53 0.20
N LEU A 29 -1.36 -35.49 0.25
CA LEU A 29 -0.56 -36.70 0.45
C LEU A 29 -0.79 -37.33 1.83
N LEU A 30 -0.90 -36.52 2.88
CA LEU A 30 -1.14 -37.01 4.23
C LEU A 30 -2.56 -37.59 4.39
N GLU A 31 -3.56 -36.98 3.77
CA GLU A 31 -4.96 -37.46 3.78
C GLU A 31 -5.13 -38.74 2.96
N GLN A 32 -4.49 -38.84 1.79
CA GLN A 32 -4.53 -40.03 0.93
C GLN A 32 -3.67 -41.18 1.47
N GLY A 33 -2.69 -40.86 2.31
CA GLY A 33 -1.80 -41.80 2.96
C GLY A 33 -0.40 -41.80 2.36
N VAL A 34 0.59 -41.96 3.23
CA VAL A 34 2.02 -41.96 2.87
C VAL A 34 2.58 -43.35 3.09
N ARG A 35 3.29 -43.91 2.09
CA ARG A 35 3.89 -45.24 2.22
C ARG A 35 5.13 -45.17 3.11
N VAL A 36 5.06 -45.80 4.28
CA VAL A 36 6.14 -45.87 5.27
C VAL A 36 6.61 -47.32 5.39
N VAL A 37 7.90 -47.56 5.15
CA VAL A 37 8.49 -48.89 5.27
C VAL A 37 8.30 -49.40 6.71
N GLY A 38 7.69 -50.59 6.84
CA GLY A 38 7.39 -51.20 8.14
C GLY A 38 6.06 -50.77 8.79
N LEU A 39 5.38 -49.74 8.27
CA LEU A 39 4.13 -49.19 8.83
C LEU A 39 2.95 -49.18 7.84
N GLY A 40 3.17 -49.58 6.59
CA GLY A 40 2.13 -49.60 5.56
C GLY A 40 1.88 -48.23 4.97
N THR A 41 0.61 -47.85 4.80
CA THR A 41 0.20 -46.57 4.19
C THR A 41 -0.73 -45.81 5.14
N PRO A 42 -0.25 -45.34 6.31
CA PRO A 42 -1.09 -44.57 7.23
C PRO A 42 -1.57 -43.28 6.58
N SER A 43 -2.84 -42.94 6.81
CA SER A 43 -3.44 -41.66 6.48
C SER A 43 -3.64 -40.82 7.74
N PHE A 44 -3.54 -39.51 7.58
CA PHE A 44 -3.60 -38.55 8.68
C PHE A 44 -4.58 -37.44 8.32
N ALA A 45 -5.54 -37.19 9.20
CA ALA A 45 -6.42 -36.04 9.08
C ALA A 45 -5.71 -34.79 9.64
N PRO A 46 -5.61 -33.69 8.87
CA PRO A 46 -5.03 -32.46 9.36
C PRO A 46 -5.95 -31.81 10.41
N TYR A 47 -5.34 -31.29 11.48
CA TYR A 47 -6.05 -30.45 12.44
C TYR A 47 -6.17 -29.00 11.94
N GLU A 48 -5.08 -28.46 11.41
CA GLU A 48 -5.00 -27.10 10.86
C GLU A 48 -4.07 -27.13 9.64
N ALA A 49 -4.66 -27.08 8.44
CA ALA A 49 -3.93 -27.09 7.17
C ALA A 49 -4.64 -26.29 6.07
N ASN A 50 -5.57 -25.42 6.45
CA ASN A 50 -6.41 -24.64 5.53
C ASN A 50 -6.63 -23.22 6.07
N VAL A 51 -5.53 -22.54 6.37
CA VAL A 51 -5.49 -21.14 6.79
C VAL A 51 -4.50 -20.44 5.86
N ASP A 52 -4.88 -19.27 5.36
CA ASP A 52 -4.00 -18.47 4.51
C ASP A 52 -2.75 -18.05 5.29
N PHE A 53 -1.61 -18.00 4.60
CA PHE A 53 -0.31 -17.82 5.26
C PHE A 53 -0.23 -16.48 5.99
N GLU A 54 -0.76 -15.42 5.39
CA GLU A 54 -0.83 -14.07 5.96
C GLU A 54 -1.68 -14.05 7.23
N ILE A 55 -2.82 -14.76 7.23
CA ILE A 55 -3.69 -14.87 8.40
C ILE A 55 -3.00 -15.68 9.50
N ARG A 56 -2.33 -16.79 9.16
CA ARG A 56 -1.58 -17.58 10.13
C ARG A 56 -0.45 -16.76 10.76
N PHE A 57 0.26 -15.97 9.96
CA PHE A 57 1.28 -15.04 10.45
C PHE A 57 0.70 -14.00 11.40
N MET A 58 -0.43 -13.39 11.03
CA MET A 58 -1.14 -12.42 11.87
C MET A 58 -1.55 -13.03 13.21
N VAL A 59 -2.10 -14.24 13.23
CA VAL A 59 -2.47 -14.93 14.48
C VAL A 59 -1.23 -15.33 15.28
N ASP A 60 -0.15 -15.80 14.64
CA ASP A 60 1.10 -16.19 15.35
C ASP A 60 1.80 -15.00 16.00
N ALA A 61 1.69 -13.81 15.43
CA ALA A 61 2.33 -12.58 15.90
C ALA A 61 1.38 -11.65 16.67
N ASP A 62 0.14 -12.09 16.95
CA ASP A 62 -0.92 -11.26 17.56
C ASP A 62 -1.13 -9.92 16.83
N ILE A 63 -1.02 -9.90 15.50
CA ILE A 63 -1.21 -8.73 14.65
C ILE A 63 -2.64 -8.72 14.10
N VAL A 64 -3.35 -7.62 14.32
CA VAL A 64 -4.71 -7.41 13.78
C VAL A 64 -4.70 -6.48 12.56
N GLY A 65 -5.86 -6.30 11.92
CA GLY A 65 -6.01 -5.34 10.83
C GLY A 65 -5.84 -3.88 11.30
N CYS A 66 -5.21 -3.04 10.47
CA CYS A 66 -4.95 -1.62 10.76
C CYS A 66 -4.22 -1.37 12.09
N ASN A 67 -3.27 -2.23 12.44
CA ASN A 67 -2.62 -2.21 13.73
C ASN A 67 -1.41 -1.26 13.83
N TRP A 68 -1.08 -0.84 15.05
CA TRP A 68 0.20 -0.18 15.34
C TRP A 68 1.30 -1.21 15.58
N LEU A 69 2.35 -1.14 14.78
CA LEU A 69 3.54 -1.99 14.90
C LEU A 69 4.74 -1.15 15.33
N GLU A 70 5.57 -1.72 16.18
CA GLU A 70 6.82 -1.13 16.63
C GLU A 70 8.01 -1.99 16.23
N LEU A 71 9.06 -1.33 15.75
CA LEU A 71 10.35 -1.95 15.42
C LEU A 71 11.38 -1.44 16.44
N PRO A 72 11.82 -2.28 17.41
CA PRO A 72 12.74 -1.84 18.44
C PRO A 72 14.09 -1.39 17.87
N ALA A 73 14.74 -0.45 18.55
CA ALA A 73 16.05 0.06 18.15
C ALA A 73 17.09 -1.07 18.04
N GLY A 74 17.85 -1.08 16.95
CA GLY A 74 18.88 -2.10 16.67
C GLY A 74 18.33 -3.46 16.19
N LYS A 75 17.01 -3.62 16.04
CA LYS A 75 16.38 -4.83 15.51
C LYS A 75 16.01 -4.76 14.03
N TYR A 76 16.07 -3.58 13.44
CA TYR A 76 15.81 -3.36 12.02
C TYR A 76 17.03 -2.74 11.33
N VAL A 77 17.14 -2.98 10.03
CA VAL A 77 18.14 -2.38 9.16
C VAL A 77 17.42 -1.55 8.13
N LEU A 78 17.74 -0.26 8.04
CA LEU A 78 17.27 0.58 6.94
C LEU A 78 17.96 0.15 5.64
N ARG A 79 17.23 0.10 4.53
CA ARG A 79 17.81 -0.10 3.20
C ARG A 79 18.21 1.24 2.57
N PRO A 80 19.50 1.64 2.59
CA PRO A 80 19.95 2.87 1.93
C PRO A 80 20.02 2.71 0.41
N GLU A 81 20.45 1.53 -0.05
CA GLU A 81 20.61 1.17 -1.46
C GLU A 81 19.75 -0.06 -1.78
N GLY A 82 19.44 -0.26 -3.07
CA GLY A 82 18.66 -1.41 -3.49
C GLY A 82 17.21 -1.40 -2.99
N LYS A 83 16.67 -0.20 -2.69
CA LYS A 83 15.23 -0.04 -2.46
C LYS A 83 14.46 -0.56 -3.67
N THR A 84 13.45 -1.36 -3.38
CA THR A 84 12.55 -1.91 -4.41
C THR A 84 11.22 -1.18 -4.46
N THR A 85 10.92 -0.40 -3.41
CA THR A 85 9.67 0.34 -3.27
C THR A 85 9.88 1.84 -3.48
N LEU A 86 8.77 2.58 -3.56
CA LEU A 86 8.76 4.06 -3.60
C LEU A 86 8.56 4.67 -2.20
N CYS A 87 8.57 3.87 -1.15
CA CYS A 87 8.33 4.33 0.22
C CYS A 87 9.52 5.14 0.77
N GLN A 88 9.21 6.08 1.66
CA GLN A 88 10.23 6.91 2.32
C GLN A 88 11.16 6.04 3.18
N LEU A 89 10.60 5.10 3.93
CA LEU A 89 11.32 4.13 4.76
C LEU A 89 11.11 2.72 4.20
N GLU A 90 12.21 2.00 3.96
CA GLU A 90 12.22 0.59 3.58
C GLU A 90 13.21 -0.09 4.52
N VAL A 91 12.72 -1.02 5.35
CA VAL A 91 13.49 -1.64 6.43
C VAL A 91 13.37 -3.15 6.37
N ASP A 92 14.46 -3.84 6.72
CA ASP A 92 14.46 -5.28 6.98
C ASP A 92 14.40 -5.52 8.49
N VAL A 93 13.53 -6.43 8.92
CA VAL A 93 13.37 -6.84 10.31
C VAL A 93 13.04 -8.33 10.38
N LEU A 94 13.54 -9.02 11.41
CA LEU A 94 13.17 -10.41 11.67
C LEU A 94 11.73 -10.46 12.20
N TRP A 95 10.95 -11.43 11.74
CA TRP A 95 9.53 -11.54 12.10
C TRP A 95 9.26 -11.57 13.61
N SER A 96 10.16 -12.18 14.39
CA SER A 96 10.07 -12.31 15.84
C SER A 96 10.47 -11.05 16.62
N ASP A 97 11.03 -10.04 15.96
CA ASP A 97 11.43 -8.78 16.59
C ASP A 97 10.35 -7.68 16.45
N VAL A 98 9.29 -7.92 15.67
CA VAL A 98 8.16 -6.99 15.52
C VAL A 98 7.29 -7.02 16.77
N VAL A 99 6.97 -5.85 17.32
CA VAL A 99 6.07 -5.71 18.46
C VAL A 99 4.70 -5.26 17.98
N SER A 100 3.69 -6.08 18.26
CA SER A 100 2.27 -5.77 17.99
C SER A 100 1.64 -5.08 19.19
N HIS A 101 1.01 -3.93 18.99
CA HIS A 101 0.29 -3.22 20.05
C HIS A 101 -1.21 -3.48 19.94
N PRO A 102 -1.92 -3.91 21.00
CA PRO A 102 -3.38 -3.99 20.96
C PRO A 102 -4.00 -2.61 20.67
N PRO A 103 -5.09 -2.52 19.89
CA PRO A 103 -5.73 -1.25 19.52
C PRO A 103 -6.55 -0.67 20.69
N GLU A 104 -5.86 -0.38 21.79
CA GLU A 104 -6.42 0.12 23.05
C GLU A 104 -5.65 1.36 23.53
N GLY A 105 -6.33 2.24 24.27
CA GLY A 105 -5.73 3.46 24.82
C GLY A 105 -5.05 4.31 23.75
N GLN A 106 -3.76 4.58 23.91
CA GLN A 106 -2.98 5.40 22.97
C GLN A 106 -2.89 4.82 21.54
N TRP A 107 -3.10 3.51 21.39
CA TRP A 107 -3.02 2.79 20.12
C TRP A 107 -4.37 2.71 19.39
N GLN A 108 -5.42 3.34 19.93
CA GLN A 108 -6.71 3.48 19.22
C GLN A 108 -6.69 4.56 18.13
N ARG A 109 -5.63 5.39 18.10
CA ARG A 109 -5.52 6.49 17.13
C ARG A 109 -5.39 5.96 15.70
N ILE A 110 -5.93 6.71 14.75
CA ILE A 110 -5.78 6.45 13.32
C ILE A 110 -4.67 7.35 12.77
N ALA A 111 -3.76 6.79 11.97
CA ALA A 111 -2.70 7.56 11.33
C ALA A 111 -3.29 8.59 10.33
N PRO A 112 -2.59 9.69 10.02
CA PRO A 112 -3.06 10.69 9.05
C PRO A 112 -2.96 10.15 7.61
N LEU A 113 -3.85 9.23 7.25
CA LEU A 113 -3.89 8.59 5.94
C LEU A 113 -4.16 9.63 4.85
N ARG A 114 -3.52 9.48 3.69
CA ARG A 114 -3.81 10.30 2.51
C ARG A 114 -4.87 9.60 1.68
N VAL A 115 -6.02 10.26 1.52
CA VAL A 115 -7.15 9.78 0.73
C VAL A 115 -7.18 10.56 -0.58
N LEU A 116 -7.19 9.83 -1.69
CA LEU A 116 -7.34 10.39 -3.04
C LEU A 116 -8.67 9.92 -3.61
N SER A 117 -9.50 10.86 -4.06
CA SER A 117 -10.67 10.60 -4.88
C SER A 117 -10.44 11.21 -6.25
N PHE A 118 -10.85 10.52 -7.30
CA PHE A 118 -10.73 11.01 -8.66
C PHE A 118 -11.93 10.58 -9.49
N ASP A 119 -12.16 11.30 -10.59
CA ASP A 119 -13.19 11.03 -11.58
C ASP A 119 -12.66 11.35 -12.98
N ILE A 120 -13.19 10.66 -13.99
CA ILE A 120 -12.74 10.79 -15.38
C ILE A 120 -13.90 11.10 -16.29
N GLU A 121 -13.64 11.87 -17.34
CA GLU A 121 -14.62 12.18 -18.38
C GLU A 121 -14.09 11.72 -19.75
N CYS A 122 -14.99 11.16 -20.56
CA CYS A 122 -14.68 10.65 -21.89
C CYS A 122 -15.53 11.34 -22.96
N ALA A 123 -14.96 11.54 -24.15
CA ALA A 123 -15.70 12.07 -25.29
C ALA A 123 -16.32 10.95 -26.13
N GLY A 124 -17.53 10.50 -25.75
CA GLY A 124 -18.25 9.40 -26.41
C GLY A 124 -18.97 9.78 -27.71
N ARG A 125 -19.20 8.79 -28.57
CA ARG A 125 -20.05 8.90 -29.77
C ARG A 125 -21.55 8.95 -29.42
N LYS A 126 -22.34 9.70 -30.20
CA LYS A 126 -23.76 9.95 -29.92
C LYS A 126 -24.57 8.64 -29.86
N GLY A 127 -25.22 8.39 -28.72
CA GLY A 127 -26.09 7.23 -28.53
C GLY A 127 -25.35 5.92 -28.29
N ILE A 128 -24.03 5.97 -28.14
CA ILE A 128 -23.15 4.82 -27.90
C ILE A 128 -22.47 5.04 -26.55
N PHE A 129 -22.44 4.01 -25.71
CA PHE A 129 -21.69 4.06 -24.46
C PHE A 129 -20.18 4.09 -24.76
N PRO A 130 -19.36 4.88 -24.04
CA PRO A 130 -17.92 4.99 -24.34
C PRO A 130 -17.20 3.63 -24.37
N GLU A 131 -16.39 3.43 -25.40
CA GLU A 131 -15.53 2.27 -25.59
C GLU A 131 -14.05 2.70 -25.49
N PRO A 132 -13.22 2.04 -24.66
CA PRO A 132 -11.83 2.44 -24.42
C PRO A 132 -10.97 2.55 -25.69
N GLU A 133 -11.28 1.77 -26.73
CA GLU A 133 -10.53 1.76 -28.00
C GLU A 133 -10.91 2.92 -28.94
N GLN A 134 -12.02 3.61 -28.68
CA GLN A 134 -12.58 4.61 -29.61
C GLN A 134 -12.81 5.99 -28.99
N ASP A 135 -13.18 6.04 -27.71
CA ASP A 135 -13.67 7.24 -27.05
C ASP A 135 -12.63 7.72 -26.01
N PRO A 136 -11.87 8.80 -26.29
CA PRO A 136 -10.71 9.19 -25.49
C PRO A 136 -11.10 9.76 -24.13
N VAL A 137 -10.20 9.61 -23.15
CA VAL A 137 -10.29 10.31 -21.87
C VAL A 137 -9.90 11.77 -22.10
N ILE A 138 -10.80 12.68 -21.75
CA ILE A 138 -10.62 14.12 -21.97
C ILE A 138 -10.38 14.90 -20.68
N GLN A 139 -10.78 14.39 -19.52
CA GLN A 139 -10.51 15.05 -18.24
C GLN A 139 -10.28 14.02 -17.13
N ILE A 140 -9.40 14.37 -16.19
CA ILE A 140 -9.20 13.64 -14.94
C ILE A 140 -9.16 14.68 -13.81
N CYS A 141 -10.12 14.59 -12.90
CA CYS A 141 -10.19 15.45 -11.73
C CYS A 141 -9.79 14.66 -10.49
N SER A 142 -9.02 15.28 -9.58
CA SER A 142 -8.49 14.62 -8.39
C SER A 142 -8.58 15.53 -7.16
N LEU A 143 -8.99 14.94 -6.05
CA LEU A 143 -9.10 15.57 -4.74
C LEU A 143 -8.29 14.76 -3.71
N GLY A 144 -7.35 15.42 -3.04
CA GLY A 144 -6.52 14.81 -2.00
C GLY A 144 -6.82 15.39 -0.61
N LEU A 145 -7.08 14.52 0.35
CA LEU A 145 -7.40 14.86 1.75
C LEU A 145 -6.47 14.09 2.70
N ARG A 146 -6.06 14.71 3.81
CA ARG A 146 -5.51 13.95 4.94
C ARG A 146 -6.64 13.60 5.89
N TRP A 147 -6.75 12.32 6.23
CA TRP A 147 -7.79 11.84 7.13
C TRP A 147 -7.74 12.60 8.46
N GLY A 148 -8.89 13.12 8.89
CA GLY A 148 -9.04 13.97 10.09
C GLY A 148 -9.01 15.48 9.82
N GLU A 149 -8.53 15.94 8.65
CA GLU A 149 -8.61 17.35 8.25
C GLU A 149 -9.98 17.66 7.59
N GLN A 150 -10.46 18.91 7.73
CA GLN A 150 -11.74 19.33 7.15
C GLN A 150 -11.64 19.69 5.66
N GLU A 151 -10.49 20.21 5.23
CA GLU A 151 -10.30 20.74 3.89
C GLU A 151 -9.26 19.90 3.11
N PRO A 152 -9.49 19.60 1.83
CA PRO A 152 -8.54 18.90 1.00
C PRO A 152 -7.30 19.77 0.74
N PHE A 153 -6.13 19.14 0.78
CA PHE A 153 -4.85 19.78 0.48
C PHE A 153 -4.55 19.80 -1.03
N LEU A 154 -5.29 19.03 -1.84
CA LEU A 154 -5.11 18.94 -3.29
C LEU A 154 -6.46 19.03 -4.00
N ARG A 155 -6.54 19.93 -4.98
CA ARG A 155 -7.64 20.08 -5.95
C ARG A 155 -7.01 20.23 -7.33
N LEU A 156 -7.06 19.19 -8.15
CA LEU A 156 -6.37 19.12 -9.44
C LEU A 156 -7.36 18.73 -10.54
N ALA A 157 -7.35 19.48 -11.64
CA ALA A 157 -8.06 19.16 -12.87
C ALA A 157 -7.06 19.06 -14.03
N LEU A 158 -6.93 17.88 -14.61
CA LEU A 158 -6.14 17.62 -15.80
C LEU A 158 -7.10 17.56 -17.00
N THR A 159 -6.86 18.36 -18.04
CA THR A 159 -7.75 18.44 -19.20
C THR A 159 -7.02 18.20 -20.51
N LEU A 160 -7.68 17.54 -21.44
CA LEU A 160 -7.30 17.52 -22.84
C LEU A 160 -7.80 18.81 -23.47
N ARG A 161 -6.91 19.51 -24.17
CA ARG A 161 -7.07 20.89 -24.63
C ARG A 161 -7.16 21.91 -23.49
N SER A 162 -7.10 23.18 -23.89
CA SER A 162 -7.16 24.33 -23.00
C SER A 162 -8.44 24.37 -22.18
N CYS A 163 -8.31 24.62 -20.88
CA CYS A 163 -9.42 24.89 -19.96
C CYS A 163 -9.20 26.24 -19.26
N ALA A 164 -10.30 26.95 -18.96
CA ALA A 164 -10.22 28.20 -18.21
C ALA A 164 -9.80 27.96 -16.74
N PRO A 165 -9.15 28.92 -16.08
CA PRO A 165 -8.80 28.77 -14.67
C PRO A 165 -10.03 28.57 -13.77
N ILE A 166 -9.90 27.70 -12.76
CA ILE A 166 -10.92 27.43 -11.75
C ILE A 166 -10.40 27.91 -10.39
N LEU A 167 -11.16 28.75 -9.70
CA LEU A 167 -10.75 29.29 -8.40
C LEU A 167 -10.58 28.16 -7.37
N GLY A 168 -9.41 28.11 -6.72
CA GLY A 168 -9.11 27.11 -5.69
C GLY A 168 -8.68 25.74 -6.22
N ALA A 169 -8.60 25.54 -7.54
CA ALA A 169 -8.10 24.32 -8.16
C ALA A 169 -6.92 24.60 -9.09
N GLN A 170 -5.98 23.67 -9.14
CA GLN A 170 -4.93 23.69 -10.17
C GLN A 170 -5.48 23.07 -11.44
N VAL A 171 -5.45 23.82 -12.54
CA VAL A 171 -5.84 23.33 -13.87
C VAL A 171 -4.58 23.16 -14.72
N GLN A 172 -4.40 21.96 -15.30
CA GLN A 172 -3.32 21.68 -16.24
C GLN A 172 -3.93 21.12 -17.53
N SER A 173 -3.54 21.68 -18.66
CA SER A 173 -4.10 21.33 -19.97
C SER A 173 -3.01 20.74 -20.87
N TYR A 174 -3.37 19.70 -21.62
CA TYR A 174 -2.48 18.95 -22.49
C TYR A 174 -3.05 18.85 -23.91
N GLU A 175 -2.20 18.82 -24.93
CA GLU A 175 -2.67 18.72 -26.32
C GLU A 175 -2.93 17.28 -26.76
N ARG A 176 -2.34 16.32 -26.04
CA ARG A 176 -2.33 14.90 -26.34
C ARG A 176 -2.81 14.10 -25.13
N GLU A 177 -3.64 13.10 -25.37
CA GLU A 177 -4.16 12.23 -24.32
C GLU A 177 -3.03 11.47 -23.62
N GLU A 178 -1.99 11.09 -24.36
CA GLU A 178 -0.86 10.35 -23.79
C GLU A 178 -0.10 11.18 -22.74
N GLU A 179 -0.01 12.49 -22.94
CA GLU A 179 0.63 13.41 -21.98
C GLU A 179 -0.23 13.56 -20.72
N LEU A 180 -1.55 13.69 -20.89
CA LEU A 180 -2.51 13.75 -19.80
C LEU A 180 -2.43 12.49 -18.93
N LEU A 181 -2.47 11.31 -19.55
CA LEU A 181 -2.40 10.02 -18.86
C LEU A 181 -1.03 9.81 -18.20
N GLN A 182 0.07 10.21 -18.84
CA GLN A 182 1.40 10.09 -18.24
C GLN A 182 1.51 10.89 -16.94
N VAL A 183 0.96 12.10 -16.90
CA VAL A 183 0.98 12.92 -15.69
C VAL A 183 0.11 12.34 -14.58
N ALA A 184 -1.04 11.76 -14.92
CA ALA A 184 -1.95 11.14 -13.95
C ALA A 184 -1.33 9.92 -13.23
N VAL A 185 -0.40 9.21 -13.88
CA VAL A 185 0.15 7.93 -13.38
C VAL A 185 1.51 8.11 -12.68
N VAL A 186 2.23 9.21 -12.92
CA VAL A 186 3.54 9.44 -12.30
C VAL A 186 3.37 9.96 -10.87
N PRO A 187 4.18 9.48 -9.90
CA PRO A 187 4.17 10.03 -8.55
C PRO A 187 4.36 11.55 -8.59
N TRP A 188 3.34 12.28 -8.16
CA TRP A 188 3.40 13.73 -8.11
C TRP A 188 4.54 14.14 -7.18
N SER A 189 5.55 14.82 -7.74
CA SER A 189 6.66 15.40 -7.00
C SER A 189 6.46 16.91 -6.94
N PRO A 190 6.59 17.55 -5.77
CA PRO A 190 6.52 19.01 -5.65
C PRO A 190 7.55 19.75 -6.52
N ARG A 191 8.62 19.04 -6.95
CA ARG A 191 9.66 19.57 -7.84
C ARG A 191 9.30 19.49 -9.33
N SER A 192 8.19 18.85 -9.71
CA SER A 192 7.77 18.72 -11.10
C SER A 192 7.08 19.97 -11.66
N THR A 193 7.06 21.07 -10.91
CA THR A 193 6.54 22.38 -11.33
C THR A 193 7.54 23.17 -12.19
N ALA A 194 8.77 22.68 -12.37
CA ALA A 194 9.67 23.25 -13.38
C ALA A 194 9.19 22.82 -14.77
N PRO A 195 8.89 23.75 -15.70
CA PRO A 195 8.62 23.37 -17.09
C PRO A 195 9.82 22.58 -17.61
N ARG A 196 9.56 21.38 -18.16
CA ARG A 196 10.60 20.62 -18.85
C ARG A 196 11.13 21.50 -19.99
N PRO A 197 12.46 21.64 -20.17
CA PRO A 197 12.99 22.44 -21.27
C PRO A 197 12.52 21.81 -22.59
N GLY A 198 11.57 22.48 -23.27
CA GLY A 198 10.98 22.02 -24.53
C GLY A 198 9.45 22.20 -24.69
N LEU A 199 8.68 22.40 -23.62
CA LEU A 199 7.25 22.72 -23.73
C LEU A 199 7.03 24.24 -23.68
N HIS A 200 6.77 24.85 -24.84
CA HIS A 200 6.23 26.21 -24.90
C HIS A 200 4.79 26.21 -24.37
N THR A 201 4.57 26.76 -23.18
CA THR A 201 3.26 27.19 -22.73
C THR A 201 3.11 28.69 -23.03
N PRO A 202 2.15 29.15 -23.83
CA PRO A 202 1.84 30.56 -23.91
C PRO A 202 0.99 30.96 -22.69
N GLY A 203 1.54 31.78 -21.80
CA GLY A 203 0.73 32.64 -20.92
C GLY A 203 0.61 32.30 -19.43
N ALA A 204 1.39 31.38 -18.85
CA ALA A 204 1.41 31.19 -17.40
C ALA A 204 2.51 32.06 -16.75
N GLY A 205 2.13 33.25 -16.26
CA GLY A 205 2.99 34.05 -15.38
C GLY A 205 3.26 33.33 -14.04
N PRO A 206 4.39 33.58 -13.37
CA PRO A 206 4.71 32.93 -12.10
C PRO A 206 3.77 33.45 -11.00
N ILE A 207 2.91 32.57 -10.45
CA ILE A 207 2.18 32.88 -9.22
C ILE A 207 3.14 32.64 -8.05
N SER A 208 3.80 33.70 -7.60
CA SER A 208 4.50 33.75 -6.32
C SER A 208 3.46 33.74 -5.19
N GLY A 209 3.38 32.66 -4.39
CA GLY A 209 2.53 32.69 -3.20
C GLY A 209 2.13 31.36 -2.55
N LEU A 210 2.52 30.19 -3.08
CA LEU A 210 2.16 28.91 -2.47
C LEU A 210 3.40 28.20 -1.94
N SER A 211 3.49 28.09 -0.60
CA SER A 211 4.44 27.21 0.07
C SER A 211 4.29 25.79 -0.48
N PRO A 212 5.39 25.03 -0.65
CA PRO A 212 5.29 23.65 -1.07
C PRO A 212 4.48 22.88 -0.03
N ALA A 213 3.25 22.46 -0.39
CA ALA A 213 2.32 21.67 0.43
C ALA A 213 2.84 20.26 0.79
N TRP A 214 4.11 20.02 0.47
CA TRP A 214 4.86 18.81 0.70
C TRP A 214 6.21 19.18 1.33
N SER A 215 6.12 19.86 2.46
CA SER A 215 7.18 19.78 3.44
C SER A 215 6.98 18.45 4.19
N PRO A 216 8.01 17.64 4.44
CA PRO A 216 7.88 16.59 5.45
C PRO A 216 7.44 17.30 6.73
N ASP A 217 6.34 16.83 7.31
CA ASP A 217 5.85 17.35 8.57
C ASP A 217 7.00 17.27 9.59
N PRO A 218 7.44 18.37 10.23
CA PRO A 218 8.54 18.30 11.20
C PRO A 218 8.26 17.32 12.35
N GLU A 219 7.00 16.96 12.58
CA GLU A 219 6.56 15.94 13.55
C GLU A 219 6.81 14.49 13.11
N THR A 220 7.15 14.24 11.83
CA THR A 220 7.63 12.90 11.38
C THR A 220 9.10 12.65 11.71
N ARG A 221 9.78 13.58 12.38
CA ARG A 221 11.04 13.26 13.06
C ARG A 221 10.73 12.33 14.21
N VAL A 222 10.92 11.02 14.01
CA VAL A 222 11.08 10.09 15.13
C VAL A 222 12.20 10.63 16.01
N PRO A 223 11.94 10.97 17.29
CA PRO A 223 12.99 11.41 18.20
C PRO A 223 14.04 10.29 18.31
N GLY A 224 15.29 10.54 17.89
CA GLY A 224 16.39 9.58 18.07
C GLY A 224 17.23 9.23 16.83
N LEU A 225 16.79 9.57 15.61
CA LEU A 225 17.57 9.27 14.39
C LEU A 225 18.76 10.22 14.14
N SER A 226 18.86 11.34 14.86
CA SER A 226 19.95 12.32 14.72
C SER A 226 21.14 12.12 15.67
N GLN A 227 21.20 11.01 16.42
CA GLN A 227 22.26 10.77 17.42
C GLN A 227 22.97 9.41 17.30
N LEU A 228 23.08 8.84 16.11
CA LEU A 228 24.00 7.73 15.90
C LEU A 228 25.37 8.30 15.45
N PRO A 229 26.45 8.11 16.24
CA PRO A 229 27.78 8.53 15.82
C PRO A 229 28.21 7.72 14.59
N PRO A 230 28.97 8.33 13.66
CA PRO A 230 29.50 7.60 12.52
C PRO A 230 30.41 6.46 13.02
N ARG A 231 30.19 5.25 12.51
CA ARG A 231 31.15 4.15 12.56
C ARG A 231 31.50 3.77 11.13
#